data_AF-A0A7Y0FQY0-F1
#
_entry.id   AF-A0A7Y0FQY0-F1
#
_cell.length_a   1.000
_cell.length_b   1.000
_cell.length_c   1.000
_cell.angle_alpha   90.00
_cell.angle_beta   90.00
_cell.angle_gamma   90.00
#
_symmetry.space_group_name_H-M   'P 1'
#
loop_
_entity.id
_entity.type
_entity.pdbx_description
1 polymer ?
#
loop_
_entity_poly.entity_id
_entity_poly.type
_entity_poly.pdbx_seq_one_letter_code
_entity_poly.pdbx_strand_id
1 'polypeptide(L)'
;MNHNGIRAKQISDIFSVQIRAVYSWLKSYEDKGFIGLYTKKGQGRISIFSSFSSEEQKCILDKIDKGDSVKETTCFINENLSERITERMLKIFLKKRLCLEKNKMLAQTSSKSRGIPVEIRAIKEFNELSER
;
A
#
# COMPACT_ATOMS: atom_id res chain seq x y z
N MET A 1 -3.96 -15.01 28.95
CA MET A 1 -4.80 -16.21 29.09
C MET A 1 -4.15 -17.36 28.34
N ASN A 2 -3.81 -18.45 29.04
CA ASN A 2 -3.19 -19.66 28.50
C ASN A 2 -4.27 -20.74 28.41
N HIS A 3 -4.88 -20.88 27.23
CA HIS A 3 -5.79 -21.99 26.94
C HIS A 3 -5.11 -22.85 25.86
N ASN A 4 -4.63 -24.03 26.28
CA ASN A 4 -4.14 -25.14 25.45
C ASN A 4 -3.23 -24.80 24.25
N GLY A 5 -1.93 -24.69 24.52
CA GLY A 5 -0.86 -25.19 23.65
C GLY A 5 -0.36 -24.32 22.49
N ILE A 6 -1.17 -23.45 21.90
CA ILE A 6 -0.74 -22.66 20.72
C ILE A 6 -0.50 -21.20 21.10
N ARG A 7 0.75 -20.76 21.01
CA ARG A 7 1.13 -19.36 21.23
C ARG A 7 0.62 -18.49 20.09
N ALA A 8 0.23 -17.24 20.38
CA ALA A 8 -0.19 -16.28 19.36
C ALA A 8 0.83 -16.12 18.22
N LYS A 9 2.14 -16.28 18.53
CA LYS A 9 3.21 -16.30 17.53
C LYS A 9 3.07 -17.45 16.54
N GLN A 10 2.74 -18.66 16.98
CA GLN A 10 2.55 -19.81 16.09
C GLN A 10 1.37 -19.61 15.15
N ILE A 11 0.27 -19.02 15.63
CA ILE A 11 -0.86 -18.63 14.79
C ILE A 11 -0.43 -17.57 13.76
N SER A 12 0.34 -16.57 14.20
CA SER A 12 0.92 -15.54 13.34
C SER A 12 1.71 -16.16 12.18
N ASP A 13 2.56 -17.13 12.49
CA ASP A 13 3.43 -17.80 11.52
C ASP A 13 2.61 -18.68 10.56
N ILE A 14 1.68 -19.49 11.07
CA ILE A 14 0.80 -20.36 10.26
C ILE A 14 -0.01 -19.55 9.25
N PHE A 15 -0.61 -18.44 9.67
CA PHE A 15 -1.45 -17.61 8.82
C PHE A 15 -0.68 -16.50 8.09
N SER A 16 0.65 -16.42 8.28
CA SER A 16 1.49 -15.34 7.72
C SER A 16 0.94 -13.94 7.96
N VAL A 17 0.36 -13.73 9.15
CA VAL A 17 -0.18 -12.43 9.59
C VAL A 17 0.72 -11.82 10.65
N GLN A 18 0.51 -10.54 10.96
CA GLN A 18 1.18 -9.91 12.09
C GLN A 18 0.60 -10.41 13.42
N ILE A 19 1.43 -10.58 14.44
CA ILE A 19 1.00 -11.07 15.77
C ILE A 19 -0.08 -10.19 16.40
N ARG A 20 -0.07 -8.88 16.10
CA ARG A 20 -1.13 -7.93 16.52
C ARG A 20 -2.50 -8.30 15.97
N ALA A 21 -2.57 -8.83 14.74
CA ALA A 21 -3.83 -9.29 14.15
C ALA A 21 -4.39 -10.48 14.93
N VAL A 22 -3.53 -11.43 15.33
CA VAL A 22 -3.91 -12.58 16.16
C VAL A 22 -4.52 -12.13 17.49
N TYR A 23 -3.89 -11.18 18.19
CA TYR A 23 -4.47 -10.63 19.43
C TYR A 23 -5.81 -9.92 19.18
N SER A 24 -5.94 -9.21 18.07
CA SER A 24 -7.21 -8.57 17.70
C SER A 24 -8.32 -9.60 17.43
N TRP A 25 -7.99 -10.73 16.82
CA TRP A 25 -8.93 -11.84 16.59
C TRP A 25 -9.35 -12.48 17.91
N LEU A 26 -8.40 -12.82 18.78
CA LEU A 26 -8.67 -13.40 20.09
C LEU A 26 -9.60 -12.49 20.90
N LYS A 27 -9.28 -11.20 20.99
CA LYS A 27 -10.12 -10.22 21.70
C LYS A 27 -11.53 -10.12 21.08
N SER A 28 -11.62 -10.07 19.76
CA SER A 28 -12.93 -9.98 19.08
C SER A 28 -13.76 -11.24 19.28
N TYR A 29 -13.11 -12.41 19.37
CA TYR A 29 -13.75 -13.68 19.66
C TYR A 29 -14.21 -13.78 21.13
N GLU A 30 -13.40 -13.32 22.08
CA GLU A 30 -13.80 -13.24 23.49
C GLU A 30 -15.02 -12.29 23.67
N ASP A 31 -15.03 -11.16 22.98
CA ASP A 31 -16.09 -10.15 23.11
C ASP A 31 -17.41 -10.56 22.41
N LYS A 32 -17.33 -11.21 21.23
CA LYS A 32 -18.49 -11.40 20.32
C LYS A 32 -18.65 -12.84 19.81
N GLY A 33 -17.86 -13.77 20.33
CA GLY A 33 -17.79 -15.13 19.83
C GLY A 33 -17.34 -15.18 18.36
N PHE A 34 -17.78 -16.22 17.66
CA PHE A 34 -17.45 -16.45 16.25
C PHE A 34 -17.80 -15.27 15.33
N ILE A 35 -18.87 -14.52 15.65
CA ILE A 35 -19.31 -13.36 14.86
C ILE A 35 -18.23 -12.26 14.83
N GLY A 36 -17.45 -12.13 15.92
CA GLY A 36 -16.37 -11.17 16.02
C GLY A 36 -15.20 -11.41 15.05
N LEU A 37 -15.10 -12.62 14.48
CA LEU A 37 -14.06 -12.97 13.52
C LEU A 37 -14.45 -12.65 12.07
N TYR A 38 -15.73 -12.39 11.78
CA TYR A 38 -16.15 -11.99 10.45
C TYR A 38 -15.59 -10.61 10.07
N THR A 39 -15.27 -10.45 8.79
CA THR A 39 -14.93 -9.14 8.23
C THR A 39 -16.10 -8.19 8.37
N LYS A 40 -15.85 -6.99 8.89
CA LYS A 40 -16.87 -5.95 9.00
C LYS A 40 -17.37 -5.56 7.62
N LYS A 41 -18.63 -5.10 7.54
CA LYS A 41 -19.21 -4.57 6.31
C LYS A 41 -18.30 -3.48 5.73
N GLY A 42 -17.83 -3.69 4.49
CA GLY A 42 -16.93 -2.78 3.77
C GLY A 42 -15.43 -3.02 3.98
N GLN A 43 -15.03 -3.85 4.95
CA GLN A 43 -13.63 -4.24 5.14
C GLN A 43 -13.19 -5.16 4.00
N GLY A 44 -12.05 -4.87 3.37
CA GLY A 44 -11.53 -5.65 2.24
C GLY A 44 -12.26 -5.41 0.91
N ARG A 45 -13.18 -4.44 0.84
CA ARG A 45 -13.84 -4.09 -0.42
C ARG A 45 -12.79 -3.61 -1.43
N ILE A 46 -12.67 -4.34 -2.53
CA ILE A 46 -11.76 -4.02 -3.63
C ILE A 46 -12.26 -2.75 -4.33
N SER A 47 -11.32 -1.91 -4.77
CA SER A 47 -11.64 -0.68 -5.51
C SER A 47 -12.24 -1.03 -6.87
N ILE A 48 -13.26 -0.28 -7.32
CA ILE A 48 -13.80 -0.37 -8.69
C ILE A 48 -12.69 -0.22 -9.73
N PHE A 49 -11.70 0.63 -9.49
CA PHE A 49 -10.57 0.73 -10.42
C PHE A 49 -9.73 -0.54 -10.58
N SER A 50 -9.96 -1.57 -9.77
CA SER A 50 -9.28 -2.87 -9.91
C SER A 50 -10.02 -3.83 -10.85
N SER A 51 -11.28 -3.53 -11.22
CA SER A 51 -12.00 -4.28 -12.26
C SER A 51 -11.72 -3.75 -13.67
N PHE A 52 -11.25 -2.51 -13.79
CA PHE A 52 -10.78 -1.97 -15.07
C PHE A 52 -9.50 -2.65 -15.55
N SER A 53 -9.43 -2.90 -16.85
CA SER A 53 -8.25 -3.43 -17.53
C SER A 53 -7.06 -2.46 -17.44
N SER A 54 -5.86 -2.94 -17.75
CA SER A 54 -4.65 -2.10 -17.73
C SER A 54 -4.75 -0.97 -18.77
N GLU A 55 -5.39 -1.25 -19.91
CA GLU A 55 -5.62 -0.31 -20.99
C GLU A 55 -6.63 0.78 -20.59
N GLU A 56 -7.73 0.40 -19.93
CA GLU A 56 -8.73 1.34 -19.43
C GLU A 56 -8.12 2.27 -18.37
N GLN A 57 -7.36 1.71 -17.42
CA GLN A 57 -6.67 2.52 -16.42
C GLN A 57 -5.66 3.48 -17.05
N LYS A 58 -4.92 3.03 -18.08
CA LYS A 58 -3.99 3.91 -18.81
C LYS A 58 -4.73 5.03 -19.54
N CYS A 59 -5.84 4.73 -20.21
CA CYS A 59 -6.66 5.74 -20.89
C CYS A 59 -7.16 6.83 -19.93
N ILE A 60 -7.60 6.43 -18.73
CA ILE A 60 -8.03 7.37 -17.67
C ILE A 60 -6.87 8.30 -17.27
N LEU A 61 -5.68 7.74 -17.08
CA LEU A 61 -4.49 8.51 -16.70
C LEU A 61 -4.04 9.45 -17.82
N ASP A 62 -4.00 8.97 -19.07
CA ASP A 62 -3.61 9.77 -20.23
C ASP A 62 -4.52 10.99 -20.41
N LYS A 63 -5.83 10.90 -20.09
CA LYS A 63 -6.74 12.05 -20.13
C LYS A 63 -6.41 13.10 -19.06
N ILE A 64 -6.11 12.65 -17.84
CA ILE A 64 -5.73 13.57 -16.75
C ILE A 64 -4.38 14.21 -17.03
N ASP A 65 -3.42 13.45 -17.57
CA ASP A 65 -2.10 13.96 -17.93
C ASP A 65 -2.18 14.95 -19.12
N LYS A 66 -3.19 14.83 -19.98
CA LYS A 66 -3.52 15.84 -21.02
C LYS A 66 -4.13 17.13 -20.46
N GLY A 67 -4.53 17.16 -19.19
CA GLY A 67 -5.07 18.33 -18.51
C GLY A 67 -6.59 18.32 -18.32
N ASP A 68 -7.28 17.22 -18.63
CA ASP A 68 -8.72 17.12 -18.38
C ASP A 68 -9.01 17.23 -16.87
N SER A 69 -10.10 17.90 -16.54
CA SER A 69 -10.56 18.00 -15.16
C SER A 69 -11.08 16.65 -14.65
N VAL A 70 -11.01 16.45 -13.33
CA VAL A 70 -11.56 15.25 -12.67
C VAL A 70 -13.03 15.01 -13.06
N LYS A 71 -13.80 16.08 -13.24
CA LYS A 71 -15.22 16.00 -13.61
C LYS A 71 -15.39 15.47 -15.04
N GLU A 72 -14.66 16.02 -16.00
CA GLU A 72 -14.68 15.58 -17.40
C GLU A 72 -14.23 14.13 -17.53
N THR A 73 -13.17 13.73 -16.84
CA THR A 73 -12.71 12.34 -16.84
C THR A 73 -13.75 11.40 -16.22
N THR A 74 -14.47 11.85 -15.17
CA THR A 74 -15.55 11.05 -14.56
C THR A 74 -16.73 10.87 -15.52
N CYS A 75 -17.14 11.92 -16.22
CA CYS A 75 -18.16 11.82 -17.27
C CYS A 75 -17.74 10.84 -18.37
N PHE A 76 -16.50 10.98 -18.86
CA PHE A 76 -15.94 10.08 -19.86
C PHE A 76 -15.98 8.61 -19.42
N ILE A 77 -15.59 8.31 -18.18
CA ILE A 77 -15.61 6.96 -17.62
C ILE A 77 -17.04 6.43 -17.57
N ASN A 78 -18.00 7.23 -17.09
CA ASN A 78 -19.39 6.82 -16.96
C ASN A 78 -20.11 6.63 -18.32
N GLU A 79 -19.61 7.27 -19.38
CA GLU A 79 -20.16 7.17 -20.73
C GLU A 79 -19.54 6.02 -21.54
N ASN A 80 -18.25 5.75 -21.36
CA ASN A 80 -17.49 4.85 -22.22
C ASN A 80 -17.13 3.51 -21.56
N LEU A 81 -17.18 3.43 -20.22
CA LEU A 81 -16.77 2.23 -19.48
C LEU A 81 -17.98 1.58 -18.79
N SER A 82 -17.83 0.29 -18.51
CA SER A 82 -18.89 -0.56 -17.97
C SER A 82 -19.27 -0.24 -16.52
N GLU A 83 -18.33 0.29 -15.74
CA GLU A 83 -18.55 0.64 -14.34
C GLU A 83 -18.70 2.13 -14.10
N ARG A 84 -19.76 2.49 -13.36
CA ARG A 84 -19.99 3.87 -12.96
C ARG A 84 -19.13 4.24 -11.75
N ILE A 85 -18.51 5.40 -11.83
CA ILE A 85 -17.72 5.97 -10.75
C ILE A 85 -18.24 7.35 -10.35
N THR A 86 -17.91 7.73 -9.11
CA THR A 86 -18.08 9.10 -8.63
C THR A 86 -16.75 9.84 -8.68
N GLU A 87 -16.79 11.17 -8.75
CA GLU A 87 -15.57 12.00 -8.70
C GLU A 87 -14.71 11.71 -7.46
N ARG A 88 -15.35 11.40 -6.32
CA ARG A 88 -14.66 11.03 -5.08
C ARG A 88 -13.80 9.79 -5.28
N MET A 89 -14.31 8.79 -6.00
CA MET A 89 -13.59 7.55 -6.26
C MET A 89 -12.39 7.80 -7.16
N LEU A 90 -12.54 8.63 -8.20
CA LEU A 90 -11.44 9.05 -9.05
C LEU A 90 -10.36 9.81 -8.25
N LYS A 91 -10.75 10.77 -7.39
CA LYS A 91 -9.80 11.47 -6.52
C LYS A 91 -9.04 10.51 -5.59
N ILE A 92 -9.72 9.52 -5.01
CA ILE A 92 -9.08 8.50 -4.16
C ILE A 92 -8.09 7.67 -4.97
N PHE A 93 -8.46 7.25 -6.18
CA PHE A 93 -7.60 6.50 -7.09
C PHE A 93 -6.31 7.29 -7.41
N LEU A 94 -6.44 8.56 -7.81
CA LEU A 94 -5.30 9.42 -8.11
C LEU A 94 -4.41 9.67 -6.89
N LYS A 95 -5.03 9.91 -5.71
CA LYS A 95 -4.26 10.06 -4.47
C LYS A 95 -3.47 8.80 -4.12
N LYS A 96 -4.07 7.61 -4.29
CA LYS A 96 -3.40 6.34 -4.03
C LYS A 96 -2.18 6.17 -4.94
N ARG A 97 -2.29 6.53 -6.22
CA ARG A 97 -1.17 6.54 -7.17
C ARG A 97 -0.02 7.42 -6.67
N LEU A 98 -0.30 8.69 -6.35
CA LEU A 98 0.73 9.63 -5.88
C LEU A 98 1.46 9.15 -4.62
N CYS A 99 0.71 8.59 -3.66
CA CYS A 99 1.31 8.01 -2.46
C CYS A 99 2.23 6.81 -2.78
N LEU A 100 1.84 5.94 -3.71
CA LEU A 100 2.66 4.81 -4.12
C LEU A 100 3.95 5.25 -4.83
N GLU A 101 3.87 6.25 -5.71
CA GLU A 101 5.04 6.82 -6.38
C GLU A 101 6.02 7.43 -5.37
N LYS A 102 5.53 8.24 -4.42
CA LYS A 102 6.35 8.80 -3.34
C LYS A 102 7.03 7.70 -2.51
N ASN A 103 6.31 6.63 -2.16
CA ASN A 103 6.87 5.52 -1.40
C ASN A 103 7.96 4.76 -2.17
N LYS A 104 7.80 4.60 -3.50
CA LYS A 104 8.84 4.00 -4.37
C LYS A 104 10.11 4.85 -4.37
N MET A 105 9.98 6.18 -4.49
CA MET A 105 11.15 7.07 -4.44
C MET A 105 11.88 6.98 -3.09
N LEU A 106 11.15 6.95 -1.97
CA LEU A 106 11.73 6.80 -0.62
C LEU A 106 12.41 5.44 -0.39
N ALA A 107 11.86 4.36 -0.96
CA ALA A 107 12.47 3.03 -0.89
C ALA A 107 13.79 2.98 -1.68
N GLN A 108 13.87 3.68 -2.81
CA GLN A 108 15.10 3.76 -3.61
C GLN A 108 16.17 4.61 -2.92
N THR A 109 15.82 5.71 -2.26
CA THR A 109 16.80 6.54 -1.53
C THR A 109 17.34 5.86 -0.27
N SER A 110 16.52 5.09 0.46
CA SER A 110 16.96 4.32 1.65
C SER A 110 17.78 3.06 1.33
N SER A 111 17.70 2.57 0.08
CA SER A 111 18.56 1.51 -0.42
C SER A 111 19.92 2.05 -0.90
N LYS A 112 19.96 3.32 -1.32
CA LYS A 112 21.17 4.00 -1.78
C LYS A 112 22.05 4.54 -0.63
N SER A 113 21.47 4.80 0.56
CA SER A 113 22.22 5.16 1.77
C SER A 113 22.73 3.96 2.59
N ARG A 114 22.49 2.73 2.14
CA ARG A 114 23.10 1.51 2.69
C ARG A 114 24.32 1.03 1.88
N GLY A 115 24.94 1.93 1.13
CA GLY A 115 26.21 1.69 0.43
C GLY A 115 27.24 2.71 0.88
N ILE A 116 28.30 2.22 1.52
CA ILE A 116 29.47 2.91 2.10
C ILE A 116 29.27 3.30 3.59
N PRO A 117 29.78 2.46 4.52
CA PRO A 117 30.00 2.86 5.92
C PRO A 117 30.77 4.18 5.97
N VAL A 118 30.38 5.09 6.86
CA VAL A 118 31.05 6.39 7.07
C VAL A 118 32.57 6.22 7.25
N GLU A 119 32.99 5.10 7.84
CA GLU A 119 34.39 4.70 8.01
C GLU A 119 35.16 4.57 6.68
N ILE A 120 34.55 4.01 5.63
CA ILE A 120 35.22 3.84 4.33
C ILE A 120 35.40 5.21 3.63
N ARG A 121 34.49 6.15 3.85
CA ARG A 121 34.61 7.52 3.33
C ARG A 121 35.75 8.28 4.00
N ALA A 122 35.89 8.13 5.32
CA ALA A 122 36.99 8.73 6.08
C ALA A 122 38.36 8.15 5.68
N ILE A 123 38.45 6.84 5.43
CA ILE A 123 39.70 6.20 4.98
C ILE A 123 40.11 6.69 3.59
N LYS A 124 39.14 6.91 2.69
CA LYS A 124 39.43 7.42 1.34
C LYS A 124 39.90 8.87 1.36
N GLU A 125 39.28 9.72 2.18
CA GLU A 125 39.71 11.11 2.39
C GLU A 125 41.10 11.20 3.08
N PHE A 126 41.42 10.26 3.98
CA PHE A 126 42.73 10.21 4.63
C PHE A 126 43.85 9.76 3.67
N ASN A 127 43.61 8.76 2.82
CA ASN A 127 44.60 8.31 1.83
C ASN A 127 44.85 9.37 0.74
N GLU A 128 43.83 10.10 0.28
CA GLU A 128 44.00 11.19 -0.69
C GLU A 128 44.77 12.40 -0.11
N LEU A 129 44.78 12.57 1.21
CA LEU A 129 45.58 13.59 1.92
C LEU A 129 47.01 13.12 2.22
N SER A 130 47.25 11.81 2.29
CA SER A 130 48.57 11.23 2.54
C SER A 130 49.44 11.09 1.28
N GLU A 131 48.85 11.23 0.08
CA GLU A 131 49.55 11.19 -1.21
C GLU A 131 49.89 12.59 -1.76
N ARG A 132 49.80 13.65 -0.94
CA ARG A 132 50.33 15.00 -1.22
C ARG A 132 51.50 15.31 -0.30
#